data_AF-A0AAV2KVM8-F1
#
_entry.id   AF-A0AAV2KVM8-F1
#
_cell.length_a   1.000
_cell.length_b   1.000
_cell.length_c   1.000
_cell.angle_alpha   90.00
_cell.angle_beta   90.00
_cell.angle_gamma   90.00
#
_symmetry.space_group_name_H-M   'P 1'
#
loop_
_entity.id
_entity.type
_entity.pdbx_description
1 polymer ?
#
loop_
_entity_poly.entity_id
_entity_poly.type
_entity_poly.pdbx_seq_one_letter_code
_entity_poly.pdbx_strand_id
1 'polypeptide(L)' 'MWSGSAKNPYSQQVYESGEPCWQGGSRSTTVTLTCGTETGLRTAKEPSKCQYIMDLQTPVACQPVLKQRGVHSEL' A
#
# COMPACT_ATOMS: atom_id res chain seq x y z
N MET A 1 -5.04 10.11 2.04
CA MET A 1 -5.92 9.90 0.86
C MET A 1 -5.40 8.74 0.02
N TRP A 2 -6.26 8.05 -0.71
CA TRP A 2 -5.85 7.04 -1.70
C TRP A 2 -5.29 7.70 -2.96
N SER A 3 -4.15 7.23 -3.44
CA SER A 3 -3.42 7.76 -4.60
C SER A 3 -3.01 6.67 -5.60
N GLY A 4 -3.71 5.54 -5.60
CA GLY A 4 -3.42 4.43 -6.49
C GLY A 4 -3.74 4.71 -7.97
N SER A 5 -3.24 3.86 -8.85
CA SER A 5 -3.48 3.96 -10.30
C SER A 5 -4.92 3.62 -10.68
N ALA A 6 -5.37 3.96 -11.90
CA ALA A 6 -6.72 3.60 -12.38
C ALA A 6 -7.02 2.08 -12.36
N LYS A 7 -6.00 1.24 -12.54
CA LYS A 7 -6.13 -0.23 -12.47
C LYS A 7 -6.14 -0.77 -11.03
N ASN A 8 -5.60 -0.01 -10.08
CA ASN A 8 -5.56 -0.37 -8.67
C ASN A 8 -5.64 0.90 -7.80
N PRO A 9 -6.85 1.46 -7.59
CA PRO A 9 -7.02 2.74 -6.91
C PRO A 9 -6.60 2.68 -5.43
N TYR A 10 -6.53 1.48 -4.86
CA TYR A 10 -6.16 1.23 -3.47
C TYR A 10 -4.71 0.76 -3.31
N SER A 11 -3.85 0.97 -4.30
CA SER A 11 -2.44 0.54 -4.22
C SER A 11 -1.56 1.43 -3.35
N GLN A 12 -1.98 2.66 -3.06
CA GLN A 12 -1.17 3.63 -2.33
C GLN A 12 -2.02 4.56 -1.48
N GLN A 13 -1.54 4.84 -0.26
CA GLN A 13 -2.12 5.83 0.63
C GLN A 13 -1.10 6.90 0.97
N VAL A 14 -1.54 8.15 0.97
CA VAL A 14 -0.76 9.30 1.41
C VAL A 14 -1.32 9.81 2.73
N TYR A 15 -0.45 9.97 3.71
CA TYR A 15 -0.72 10.57 5.01
C TYR A 15 0.06 11.86 5.11
N GLU A 16 -0.63 12.96 5.37
CA GLU A 16 -0.06 14.31 5.40
C GLU A 16 -0.47 15.00 6.69
N SER A 17 0.14 16.16 6.97
CA SER A 17 -0.18 16.97 8.14
C SER A 17 -0.03 16.21 9.47
N GLY A 18 0.97 15.34 9.57
CA GLY A 18 1.32 14.67 10.82
C GLY A 18 1.99 15.62 11.82
N GLU A 19 2.50 15.04 12.91
CA GLU A 19 3.15 15.78 13.99
C GLU A 19 4.26 16.72 13.46
N PRO A 20 4.33 17.99 13.94
CA PRO A 20 5.40 18.91 13.58
C PRO A 20 6.80 18.31 13.78
N CYS A 21 7.64 18.53 12.78
CA CYS A 21 9.02 18.08 12.75
C CYS A 21 9.94 19.29 12.88
N TRP A 22 10.94 19.16 13.75
CA TRP A 22 11.94 20.19 14.00
C TRP A 22 12.63 20.61 12.70
N GLN A 23 12.40 21.85 12.23
CA GLN A 23 12.90 22.37 10.95
C GLN A 23 12.57 21.47 9.73
N GLY A 24 11.43 20.78 9.73
CA GLY A 24 11.03 19.86 8.65
C GLY A 24 9.57 20.00 8.22
N GLY A 25 8.85 21.01 8.73
CA GLY A 25 7.40 21.14 8.50
C GLY A 25 6.62 20.05 9.25
N SER A 26 5.46 19.66 8.72
CA SER A 26 4.67 18.54 9.26
C SER A 26 5.14 17.21 8.66
N ARG A 27 5.20 16.14 9.46
CA ARG A 27 5.53 14.81 8.95
C ARG A 27 4.54 14.36 7.87
N SER A 28 5.05 13.67 6.85
CA SER A 28 4.24 13.02 5.83
C SER A 28 4.75 11.62 5.54
N THR A 29 3.85 10.72 5.13
CA THR A 29 4.23 9.39 4.69
C THR A 29 3.39 8.90 3.52
N THR A 30 4.05 8.27 2.56
CA THR A 30 3.42 7.53 1.49
C THR A 30 3.59 6.04 1.74
N VAL A 31 2.47 5.33 1.86
CA VAL A 31 2.39 3.89 2.10
C VAL A 31 1.97 3.20 0.80
N THR A 32 2.83 2.35 0.27
CA THR A 32 2.54 1.49 -0.88
C THR A 32 2.11 0.12 -0.39
N LEU A 33 0.94 -0.34 -0.84
CA LEU A 33 0.41 -1.65 -0.49
C LEU A 33 0.91 -2.70 -1.49
N THR A 34 1.55 -3.75 -1.00
CA THR A 34 2.05 -4.87 -1.81
C THR A 34 1.37 -6.18 -1.42
N CYS A 35 1.10 -7.03 -2.41
CA CYS A 35 0.49 -8.33 -2.16
C CYS A 35 1.45 -9.24 -1.39
N GLY A 36 0.92 -9.96 -0.39
CA GLY A 36 1.60 -11.08 0.23
C GLY A 36 0.76 -11.77 1.29
N THR A 37 1.31 -12.81 1.92
CA THR A 37 0.53 -13.74 2.77
C THR A 37 0.17 -13.21 4.15
N GLU A 38 0.86 -12.17 4.61
CA GLU A 38 0.73 -11.61 5.96
C GLU A 38 0.77 -10.09 5.89
N THR A 39 0.07 -9.44 6.81
CA THR A 39 0.10 -7.99 6.97
C THR A 39 1.34 -7.59 7.77
N GLY A 40 2.24 -6.82 7.15
CA GLY A 40 3.46 -6.37 7.82
C GLY A 40 4.20 -5.30 7.04
N LEU A 41 4.82 -4.37 7.77
CA LEU A 41 5.68 -3.33 7.22
C LEU A 41 7.00 -3.96 6.76
N ARG A 42 7.33 -3.82 5.48
CA ARG A 42 8.54 -4.42 4.89
C ARG A 42 9.68 -3.43 4.80
N THR A 43 9.39 -2.20 4.42
CA THR A 43 10.40 -1.14 4.36
C THR A 43 9.84 0.15 4.91
N ALA A 44 10.72 0.93 5.52
CA ALA A 44 10.48 2.32 5.89
C ALA A 44 11.77 3.08 5.60
N LYS A 45 11.67 4.14 4.80
CA LYS A 45 12.81 4.98 4.43
C LYS A 45 12.43 6.44 4.61
N GLU A 46 13.40 7.24 5.05
CA GLU A 46 13.28 8.70 5.16
C GLU A 46 14.13 9.35 4.04
N PRO A 47 13.62 9.43 2.79
CA PRO A 47 14.38 10.02 1.67
C PRO A 47 14.64 11.52 1.85
N SER A 48 13.83 12.19 2.66
CA SER A 48 13.98 13.59 3.04
C SER A 48 13.47 13.77 4.45
N LYS A 49 13.98 14.78 5.14
CA LYS A 49 13.68 15.01 6.56
C LYS A 49 12.18 14.97 6.82
N CYS A 50 11.74 14.08 7.70
CA CYS A 50 10.34 13.91 8.10
C CYS A 50 9.35 13.54 6.99
N GLN A 51 9.86 13.09 5.84
CA GLN A 51 9.09 12.49 4.77
C GLN A 51 9.43 11.01 4.69
N TYR A 52 8.42 10.15 4.76
CA TYR A 52 8.62 8.71 4.83
C TYR A 52 7.99 8.00 3.63
N ILE A 53 8.72 7.05 3.06
CA ILE A 53 8.16 6.08 2.11
C ILE A 53 8.17 4.71 2.75
N MET A 54 7.03 4.02 2.69
CA MET A 54 6.81 2.75 3.35
C MET A 54 6.21 1.73 2.39
N ASP A 55 6.70 0.49 2.46
CA ASP A 55 6.09 -0.65 1.79
C ASP A 55 5.39 -1.53 2.81
N LEU A 56 4.07 -1.62 2.70
CA LEU A 56 3.22 -2.44 3.55
C LEU A 56 2.75 -3.67 2.76
N GLN A 57 3.23 -4.84 3.14
CA GLN A 57 2.70 -6.09 2.59
C GLN A 57 1.39 -6.43 3.28
N THR A 58 0.38 -6.88 2.52
CA THR A 58 -0.89 -7.36 3.08
C THR A 58 -1.64 -8.28 2.09
N PRO A 59 -2.38 -9.30 2.58
CA PRO A 59 -3.23 -10.15 1.73
C PRO A 59 -4.29 -9.37 0.97
N VAL A 60 -4.75 -8.24 1.52
CA VAL A 60 -5.81 -7.40 0.92
C VAL A 60 -5.35 -6.75 -0.38
N ALA A 61 -4.04 -6.57 -0.57
CA ALA A 61 -3.47 -6.01 -1.80
C ALA A 61 -3.36 -7.04 -2.94
N CYS A 62 -3.62 -8.32 -2.67
CA CYS A 62 -3.62 -9.36 -3.68
C CYS A 62 -4.91 -9.30 -4.51
N GLN A 63 -4.79 -9.45 -5.83
CA GLN A 63 -5.97 -9.57 -6.67
C GLN A 63 -6.69 -10.89 -6.37
N PRO A 64 -8.02 -10.89 -6.28
CA PRO A 64 -8.76 -12.14 -6.23
C PRO A 64 -8.43 -12.90 -7.51
N VAL A 65 -7.99 -14.16 -7.35
CA VAL A 65 -7.92 -15.08 -8.48
C VAL A 65 -9.36 -15.19 -8.98
N LEU A 66 -9.65 -14.61 -10.14
CA LEU A 66 -10.91 -14.86 -10.83
C LEU A 66 -10.91 -16.36 -11.11
N LYS A 67 -11.54 -17.15 -10.23
CA LYS A 67 -11.83 -18.54 -10.51
C LYS A 67 -12.69 -18.52 -11.76
N GLN A 68 -12.08 -18.78 -12.91
CA GLN A 68 -12.80 -19.22 -14.09
C GLN A 68 -13.69 -20.35 -13.57
N ARG A 69 -15.01 -20.19 -13.63
CA ARG A 69 -15.94 -21.28 -13.33
C ARG A 69 -15.58 -22.38 -14.33
N GLY A 70 -14.73 -23.31 -13.91
CA GLY A 70 -14.46 -24.51 -14.66
C GLY A 70 -15.81 -25.20 -14.82
N VAL A 71 -16.27 -25.30 -16.07
CA VAL A 71 -17.39 -26.16 -16.42
C VAL A 71 -16.96 -27.57 -16.01
N HIS A 72 -17.47 -28.04 -14.88
CA HIS A 72 -17.26 -29.43 -14.47
C HIS A 72 -18.09 -30.29 -15.41
N SER A 73 -17.45 -30.86 -16.44
CA SER A 73 -18.06 -31.89 -17.25
C SER A 73 -17.81 -33.21 -16.55
N GLU A 74 -18.78 -33.68 -15.77
CA GLU A 74 -18.81 -35.07 -15.35
C GLU A 74 -19.29 -35.90 -16.54
N LEU A 75 -18.34 -36.61 -17.16
CA LEU A 75 -18.56 -37.68 -18.13
C LEU A 75 -18.15 -39.00 -17.48
#